data_AF-A0A3A4NZR4-F1
#
_entry.id   AF-A0A3A4NZR4-F1
#
_cell.length_a   1.000
_cell.length_b   1.000
_cell.length_c   1.000
_cell.angle_alpha   90.00
_cell.angle_beta   90.00
_cell.angle_gamma   90.00
#
_symmetry.space_group_name_H-M   'P 1'
#
loop_
_entity.id
_entity.type
_entity.pdbx_description
1 polymer ?
#
loop_
_entity_poly.entity_id
_entity_poly.type
_entity_poly.pdbx_seq_one_letter_code
_entity_poly.pdbx_strand_id
1 'polypeptide(L)'
;MRGCVTAASLNRLRESIVKVAVPLFGTRVSPRWSYSQNTLLVHLADDREVSRRMIDTSGLSEEERLSQLVDLEVDLFVCGAIEEEYIDLAGSYGLQVVHNVAAEADEVVAAALRGKLHSGFGLDGDMAEDAAQAGKLLARVRPKIDCVECADRVCLKGANCTSEFGDVFPVEKYAKLHHSMEVTADIAAENHRRLCRVAEFIYYCLGMEYKHVGIAFCVEMFQETEILTRLMRRFFKVSPVCCKVGGYMKPDFYTSSNGVACNPIGQARVLNGIETDINALVGLCVGCDLIFTRYSKAPASTLFVKDKSLANNPVSALYSKYYIDEILKEL
;
A
#
# COMPACT_ATOMS: atom_id res chain seq x y z
N MET A 1 64.82 -26.38 -30.16
CA MET A 1 63.51 -26.17 -30.83
C MET A 1 62.46 -26.73 -29.87
N ARG A 2 61.73 -25.91 -29.10
CA ARG A 2 60.48 -25.19 -29.44
C ARG A 2 59.43 -26.13 -30.06
N GLY A 3 58.18 -26.25 -29.62
CA GLY A 3 57.35 -25.58 -28.58
C GLY A 3 56.28 -26.59 -28.07
N CYS A 4 55.63 -26.47 -26.92
CA CYS A 4 54.81 -25.38 -26.35
C CYS A 4 53.52 -25.07 -27.14
N VAL A 5 52.42 -25.67 -26.67
CA VAL A 5 51.04 -25.14 -26.59
C VAL A 5 50.45 -25.76 -25.30
N THR A 6 50.62 -25.21 -24.10
CA THR A 6 49.88 -24.15 -23.36
C THR A 6 48.36 -24.29 -23.27
N ALA A 7 47.87 -24.45 -22.03
CA ALA A 7 46.75 -23.79 -21.35
C ALA A 7 45.34 -23.63 -22.01
N ALA A 8 45.09 -24.14 -23.22
CA ALA A 8 43.88 -23.78 -23.97
C ALA A 8 42.82 -24.89 -24.13
N SER A 9 42.98 -26.10 -23.59
CA SER A 9 42.10 -27.22 -23.96
C SER A 9 41.12 -27.73 -22.90
N LEU A 10 41.17 -27.27 -21.64
CA LEU A 10 40.18 -27.69 -20.63
C LEU A 10 39.82 -26.58 -19.61
N ASN A 11 39.86 -25.31 -20.02
CA ASN A 11 39.15 -24.26 -19.29
C ASN A 11 37.66 -24.29 -19.72
N ARG A 12 36.89 -25.24 -19.17
CA ARG A 12 35.44 -25.06 -19.00
C ARG A 12 35.20 -24.65 -17.55
N LEU A 13 35.67 -23.45 -17.22
CA LEU A 13 34.98 -22.63 -16.22
C LEU A 13 33.59 -22.38 -16.82
N ARG A 14 32.57 -23.08 -16.33
CA ARG A 14 31.19 -22.61 -16.51
C ARG A 14 31.10 -21.35 -15.63
N GLU A 15 31.17 -20.18 -16.25
CA GLU A 15 30.62 -18.96 -15.65
C GLU A 15 29.18 -19.32 -15.20
N SER A 16 28.89 -19.34 -13.90
CA SER A 16 27.57 -19.70 -13.40
C SER A 16 26.64 -18.52 -13.62
N ILE A 17 25.99 -18.50 -14.78
CA ILE A 17 24.98 -17.49 -15.10
C ILE A 17 23.74 -17.77 -14.25
N VAL A 18 23.33 -16.78 -13.46
CA VAL A 18 22.10 -16.79 -12.66
C VAL A 18 21.05 -15.94 -13.36
N LYS A 19 19.88 -16.50 -13.64
CA LYS A 19 18.74 -15.80 -14.24
C LYS A 19 17.80 -15.32 -13.14
N VAL A 20 17.68 -14.00 -13.01
CA VAL A 20 16.81 -13.33 -12.03
C VAL A 20 15.59 -12.75 -12.73
N ALA A 21 14.40 -13.04 -12.22
CA ALA A 21 13.16 -12.46 -12.73
C ALA A 21 12.48 -11.58 -11.67
N VAL A 22 12.05 -10.38 -12.07
CA VAL A 22 11.43 -9.37 -11.19
C VAL A 22 10.13 -8.86 -11.85
N PRO A 23 8.94 -9.18 -11.33
CA PRO A 23 7.68 -8.65 -11.86
C PRO A 23 7.62 -7.16 -11.54
N LEU A 24 7.24 -6.31 -12.50
CA LEU A 24 7.33 -4.87 -12.36
C LEU A 24 5.97 -4.17 -12.20
N PHE A 25 5.98 -3.10 -11.39
CA PHE A 25 5.00 -2.03 -11.39
C PHE A 25 5.72 -0.69 -11.64
N GLY A 26 5.72 -0.23 -12.90
CA GLY A 26 6.61 0.85 -13.32
C GLY A 26 8.07 0.37 -13.35
N THR A 27 8.94 1.02 -12.58
CA THR A 27 10.36 0.65 -12.42
C THR A 27 10.65 -0.22 -11.20
N ARG A 28 9.62 -0.47 -10.37
CA ARG A 28 9.73 -1.15 -9.08
C ARG A 28 9.25 -2.58 -9.13
N VAL A 29 9.64 -3.36 -8.12
CA VAL A 29 9.01 -4.66 -7.84
C VAL A 29 7.50 -4.48 -7.68
N SER A 30 6.72 -5.30 -8.38
CA SER A 30 5.26 -5.28 -8.30
C SER A 30 4.79 -5.67 -6.90
N PRO A 31 3.91 -4.89 -6.25
CA PRO A 31 3.36 -5.22 -4.93
C PRO A 31 2.64 -6.56 -4.87
N ARG A 32 2.20 -7.08 -6.02
CA ARG A 32 1.64 -8.43 -6.19
C ARG A 32 2.03 -8.94 -7.55
N TRP A 33 2.66 -10.11 -7.61
CA TRP A 33 3.29 -10.61 -8.83
C TRP A 33 2.29 -10.81 -9.98
N SER A 34 1.08 -11.28 -9.66
CA SER A 34 0.02 -11.59 -10.63
C SER A 34 -0.62 -10.38 -11.29
N TYR A 35 -0.38 -9.16 -10.80
CA TYR A 35 -0.86 -7.93 -11.43
C TYR A 35 0.20 -7.22 -12.28
N SER A 36 1.42 -7.75 -12.36
CA SER A 36 2.46 -7.19 -13.21
C SER A 36 2.13 -7.41 -14.70
N GLN A 37 2.23 -6.35 -15.49
CA GLN A 37 2.13 -6.46 -16.95
C GLN A 37 3.44 -6.90 -17.58
N ASN A 38 4.56 -6.67 -16.90
CA ASN A 38 5.87 -7.05 -17.40
C ASN A 38 6.74 -7.61 -16.27
N THR A 39 7.64 -8.52 -16.63
CA THR A 39 8.69 -9.06 -15.76
C THR A 39 10.05 -8.71 -16.35
N LEU A 40 10.90 -8.10 -15.56
CA LEU A 40 12.30 -7.89 -15.90
C LEU A 40 13.05 -9.22 -15.72
N LEU A 41 13.66 -9.73 -16.79
CA LEU A 41 14.59 -10.85 -16.73
C LEU A 41 16.01 -10.34 -16.89
N VAL A 42 16.85 -10.68 -15.92
CA VAL A 42 18.26 -10.28 -15.86
C VAL A 42 19.13 -11.52 -15.77
N HIS A 43 20.18 -11.58 -16.57
CA HIS A 43 21.20 -12.61 -16.47
C HIS A 43 22.42 -12.00 -15.77
N LEU A 44 22.84 -12.63 -14.68
CA LEU A 44 23.97 -12.22 -13.86
C LEU A 44 25.09 -13.26 -14.00
N ALA A 45 26.33 -12.82 -14.14
CA ALA A 45 27.49 -13.70 -14.11
C ALA A 45 28.56 -13.07 -13.21
N ASP A 46 29.02 -13.84 -12.23
CA ASP A 46 29.92 -13.38 -11.17
C ASP A 46 29.38 -12.08 -10.53
N ASP A 47 30.07 -10.96 -10.71
CA ASP A 47 29.73 -9.66 -10.11
C ASP A 47 29.15 -8.64 -11.11
N ARG A 48 28.63 -9.08 -12.27
CA ARG A 48 28.07 -8.17 -13.29
C ARG A 48 26.78 -8.64 -13.95
N GLU A 49 25.99 -7.66 -14.36
CA GLU A 49 24.86 -7.86 -15.27
C GLU A 49 25.36 -8.16 -16.69
N VAL A 50 24.97 -9.31 -17.24
CA VAL A 50 25.32 -9.75 -18.61
C VAL A 50 24.29 -9.28 -19.62
N SER A 51 23.01 -9.36 -19.26
CA SER A 51 21.91 -8.90 -20.11
C SER A 51 20.65 -8.64 -19.30
N ARG A 52 19.85 -7.66 -19.74
CA ARG A 52 18.46 -7.46 -19.29
C ARG A 52 17.49 -7.45 -20.45
N ARG A 53 16.30 -7.99 -20.24
CA ARG A 53 15.16 -7.84 -21.15
C ARG A 53 13.85 -7.82 -20.39
N MET A 54 12.83 -7.23 -21.01
CA MET A 54 11.46 -7.26 -20.52
C MET A 54 10.72 -8.46 -21.11
N ILE A 55 9.95 -9.16 -20.28
CA ILE A 55 9.01 -10.20 -20.66
C ILE A 55 7.61 -9.66 -20.45
N ASP A 56 6.77 -9.75 -21.48
CA ASP A 56 5.36 -9.44 -21.36
C ASP A 56 4.65 -10.57 -20.60
N THR A 57 3.96 -10.19 -19.53
CA THR A 57 3.15 -11.09 -18.71
C THR A 57 1.69 -10.64 -18.67
N SER A 58 1.29 -9.71 -19.53
CA SER A 58 -0.08 -9.20 -19.59
C SER A 58 -1.07 -10.31 -19.94
N GLY A 59 -2.19 -10.37 -19.22
CA GLY A 59 -3.26 -11.34 -19.47
C GLY A 59 -2.98 -12.79 -19.06
N LEU A 60 -1.75 -13.12 -18.62
CA LEU A 60 -1.42 -14.47 -18.16
C LEU A 60 -1.99 -14.77 -16.77
N SER A 61 -2.50 -15.99 -16.59
CA SER A 61 -2.86 -16.57 -15.30
C SER A 61 -1.62 -16.79 -14.42
N GLU A 62 -1.82 -17.03 -13.12
CA GLU A 62 -0.73 -17.33 -12.17
C GLU A 62 0.03 -18.62 -12.55
N GLU A 63 -0.69 -19.65 -13.00
CA GLU A 63 -0.10 -20.90 -13.51
C GLU A 63 0.74 -20.66 -14.77
N GLU A 64 0.21 -19.88 -15.73
CA GLU A 64 0.92 -19.55 -16.97
C GLU A 64 2.16 -18.70 -16.71
N ARG A 65 2.10 -17.77 -15.75
CA ARG A 65 3.25 -16.98 -15.31
C ARG A 65 4.33 -17.87 -14.71
N LEU A 66 3.97 -18.79 -13.82
CA LEU A 66 4.94 -19.71 -13.23
C LEU A 66 5.56 -20.61 -14.31
N SER A 67 4.74 -21.19 -15.20
CA SER A 67 5.22 -22.00 -16.32
C SER A 67 6.22 -21.23 -17.18
N GLN A 68 5.93 -19.96 -17.48
CA GLN A 68 6.83 -19.11 -18.25
C GLN A 68 8.17 -18.88 -17.54
N LEU A 69 8.18 -18.69 -16.22
CA LEU A 69 9.42 -18.54 -15.44
C LEU A 69 10.25 -19.85 -15.46
N VAL A 70 9.57 -21.00 -15.34
CA VAL A 70 10.21 -22.32 -15.41
C VAL A 70 10.78 -22.60 -16.81
N ASP A 71 10.03 -22.31 -17.87
CA ASP A 71 10.46 -22.50 -19.27
C ASP A 71 11.65 -21.60 -19.64
N LEU A 72 11.75 -20.43 -19.00
CA LEU A 72 12.89 -19.53 -19.14
C LEU A 72 14.10 -19.96 -18.29
N GLU A 73 13.95 -21.02 -17.51
CA GLU A 73 14.88 -21.56 -16.52
C GLU A 73 15.39 -20.43 -15.61
N VAL A 74 14.45 -19.68 -15.03
CA VAL A 74 14.76 -18.68 -14.00
C VAL A 74 15.28 -19.42 -12.77
N ASP A 75 16.39 -18.94 -12.21
CA ASP A 75 16.99 -19.48 -10.99
C ASP A 75 16.43 -18.79 -9.75
N LEU A 76 16.21 -17.46 -9.85
CA LEU A 76 15.77 -16.60 -8.75
C LEU A 76 14.61 -15.71 -9.17
N PHE A 77 13.46 -15.87 -8.53
CA PHE A 77 12.30 -15.00 -8.71
C PHE A 77 12.13 -14.06 -7.53
N VAL A 78 12.15 -12.75 -7.76
CA VAL A 78 12.06 -11.72 -6.72
C VAL A 78 10.77 -10.93 -6.86
N CYS A 79 9.87 -10.97 -5.88
CA CYS A 79 8.54 -10.36 -5.99
C CYS A 79 8.05 -9.69 -4.70
N GLY A 80 7.03 -8.83 -4.81
CA GLY A 80 6.42 -8.14 -3.68
C GLY A 80 5.45 -9.03 -2.89
N ALA A 81 4.48 -9.67 -3.54
CA ALA A 81 3.60 -10.64 -2.89
C ALA A 81 3.24 -11.78 -3.84
N ILE A 82 3.16 -12.99 -3.28
CA ILE A 82 2.85 -14.27 -3.92
C ILE A 82 2.15 -15.18 -2.90
N GLU A 83 1.19 -15.99 -3.33
CA GLU A 83 0.51 -16.97 -2.49
C GLU A 83 1.45 -18.12 -2.10
N GLU A 84 1.31 -18.64 -0.88
CA GLU A 84 2.17 -19.69 -0.31
C GLU A 84 2.22 -20.95 -1.19
N GLU A 85 1.09 -21.34 -1.80
CA GLU A 85 1.02 -22.48 -2.72
C GLU A 85 1.95 -22.34 -3.94
N TYR A 86 2.14 -21.13 -4.46
CA TYR A 86 3.03 -20.88 -5.59
C TYR A 86 4.50 -20.79 -5.18
N ILE A 87 4.80 -20.50 -3.91
CA ILE A 87 6.16 -20.58 -3.36
C ILE A 87 6.61 -22.04 -3.35
N ASP A 88 5.79 -22.93 -2.79
CA ASP A 88 6.07 -24.36 -2.72
C ASP A 88 6.19 -24.98 -4.12
N LEU A 89 5.26 -24.61 -5.02
CA LEU A 89 5.25 -25.11 -6.38
C LEU A 89 6.48 -24.64 -7.17
N ALA A 90 6.87 -23.37 -7.07
CA ALA A 90 8.10 -22.86 -7.68
C ALA A 90 9.34 -23.62 -7.16
N GLY A 91 9.41 -23.86 -5.85
CA GLY A 91 10.49 -24.63 -5.24
C GLY A 91 10.60 -26.06 -5.79
N SER A 92 9.48 -26.70 -6.12
CA SER A 92 9.46 -28.05 -6.73
C SER A 92 10.09 -28.09 -8.14
N TYR A 93 10.12 -26.95 -8.84
CA TYR A 93 10.78 -26.79 -10.13
C TYR A 93 12.23 -26.31 -10.02
N GLY A 94 12.75 -26.12 -8.81
CA GLY A 94 14.09 -25.58 -8.58
C GLY A 94 14.18 -24.07 -8.73
N LEU A 95 13.05 -23.36 -8.83
CA LEU A 95 12.99 -21.90 -8.84
C LEU A 95 13.00 -21.37 -7.40
N GLN A 96 14.05 -20.64 -7.03
CA GLN A 96 14.11 -20.00 -5.72
C GLN A 96 13.25 -18.73 -5.72
N VAL A 97 12.35 -18.60 -4.75
CA VAL A 97 11.49 -17.41 -4.60
C VAL A 97 11.97 -16.57 -3.44
N VAL A 98 12.21 -15.30 -3.72
CA VAL A 98 12.41 -14.21 -2.76
C VAL A 98 11.15 -13.34 -2.85
N HIS A 99 10.36 -13.32 -1.80
CA HIS A 99 9.08 -12.60 -1.77
C HIS A 99 9.10 -11.50 -0.70
N ASN A 100 8.06 -10.67 -0.66
CA ASN A 100 7.95 -9.51 0.22
C ASN A 100 8.95 -8.38 -0.09
N VAL A 101 9.48 -8.30 -1.31
CA VAL A 101 10.46 -7.27 -1.69
C VAL A 101 9.77 -6.00 -2.20
N ALA A 102 10.08 -4.83 -1.61
CA ALA A 102 9.59 -3.52 -2.07
C ALA A 102 10.73 -2.55 -2.40
N ALA A 103 11.46 -2.83 -3.47
CA ALA A 103 12.59 -2.03 -3.94
C ALA A 103 12.40 -1.53 -5.38
N GLU A 104 13.30 -0.66 -5.86
CA GLU A 104 13.48 -0.45 -7.30
C GLU A 104 14.08 -1.72 -7.94
N ALA A 105 13.73 -2.02 -9.19
CA ALA A 105 14.22 -3.23 -9.84
C ALA A 105 15.76 -3.24 -9.95
N ASP A 106 16.38 -2.08 -10.14
CA ASP A 106 17.84 -1.96 -10.20
C ASP A 106 18.50 -2.20 -8.82
N GLU A 107 17.83 -1.88 -7.71
CA GLU A 107 18.30 -2.20 -6.35
C GLU A 107 18.26 -3.72 -6.13
N VAL A 108 17.21 -4.39 -6.60
CA VAL A 108 17.11 -5.86 -6.56
C VAL A 108 18.26 -6.52 -7.32
N VAL A 109 18.54 -6.04 -8.54
CA VAL A 109 19.65 -6.55 -9.35
C VAL A 109 21.00 -6.34 -8.65
N ALA A 110 21.22 -5.17 -8.06
CA ALA A 110 22.45 -4.86 -7.34
C ALA A 110 22.65 -5.77 -6.11
N ALA A 111 21.58 -6.10 -5.38
CA ALA A 111 21.67 -7.02 -4.25
C ALA A 111 21.80 -8.48 -4.65
N ALA A 112 21.16 -8.89 -5.75
CA ALA A 112 21.34 -10.23 -6.31
C ALA A 112 22.81 -10.51 -6.61
N LEU A 113 23.50 -9.54 -7.23
CA LEU A 113 24.94 -9.61 -7.53
C LEU A 113 25.79 -9.77 -6.26
N ARG A 114 25.37 -9.18 -5.14
CA ARG A 114 26.12 -9.22 -3.88
C ARG A 114 25.73 -10.40 -2.98
N GLY A 115 24.80 -11.25 -3.41
CA GLY A 115 24.26 -12.35 -2.59
C GLY A 115 23.52 -11.86 -1.34
N LYS A 116 22.91 -10.67 -1.40
CA LYS A 116 22.27 -9.97 -0.27
C LYS A 116 20.74 -9.98 -0.35
N LEU A 117 20.14 -10.84 -1.17
CA LEU A 117 18.68 -10.95 -1.28
C LEU A 117 18.14 -11.98 -0.27
N HIS A 118 17.13 -11.59 0.50
CA HIS A 118 16.35 -12.47 1.35
C HIS A 118 14.86 -12.12 1.24
N SER A 119 13.96 -13.04 1.58
CA SER A 119 12.53 -12.72 1.65
C SER A 119 12.30 -11.68 2.77
N GLY A 120 11.52 -10.64 2.47
CA GLY A 120 11.35 -9.39 3.23
C GLY A 120 11.54 -8.12 2.39
N PHE A 121 11.16 -6.91 2.84
CA PHE A 121 11.29 -5.65 2.04
C PHE A 121 12.76 -5.19 2.00
N GLY A 122 13.71 -6.08 2.36
CA GLY A 122 15.12 -5.77 2.56
C GLY A 122 16.11 -6.59 1.72
N LEU A 123 17.18 -5.89 1.33
CA LEU A 123 18.47 -6.39 0.86
C LEU A 123 19.40 -6.33 2.10
N ASP A 124 20.18 -7.37 2.41
CA ASP A 124 21.04 -7.41 3.59
C ASP A 124 22.15 -6.31 3.56
N GLY A 125 22.13 -5.40 4.52
CA GLY A 125 23.29 -4.58 4.95
C GLY A 125 23.19 -3.07 4.69
N ASP A 126 23.31 -2.31 5.79
CA ASP A 126 23.55 -0.87 5.95
C ASP A 126 22.72 0.11 5.10
N MET A 127 21.42 0.17 5.43
CA MET A 127 20.57 1.34 5.14
C MET A 127 21.20 2.69 5.56
N ALA A 128 22.21 2.68 6.43
CA ALA A 128 22.94 3.88 6.85
C ALA A 128 23.92 4.42 5.78
N GLU A 129 24.57 3.55 5.01
CA GLU A 129 25.55 3.98 3.98
C GLU A 129 24.87 4.28 2.64
N ASP A 130 23.85 3.51 2.25
CA ASP A 130 23.12 3.75 1.01
C ASP A 130 22.18 4.97 1.11
N ALA A 131 21.60 5.26 2.29
CA ALA A 131 20.90 6.52 2.53
C ALA A 131 21.85 7.73 2.49
N ALA A 132 23.12 7.56 2.85
CA ALA A 132 24.13 8.61 2.76
C ALA A 132 24.58 8.86 1.30
N GLN A 133 24.56 7.84 0.44
CA GLN A 133 24.90 7.93 -0.98
C GLN A 133 23.71 8.48 -1.81
N ALA A 134 22.49 8.00 -1.58
CA ALA A 134 21.26 8.51 -2.19
C ALA A 134 20.89 9.92 -1.67
N GLY A 135 21.15 10.18 -0.39
CA GLY A 135 20.99 11.49 0.24
C GLY A 135 21.91 12.57 -0.34
N LYS A 136 23.09 12.20 -0.86
CA LYS A 136 23.99 13.13 -1.56
C LYS A 136 23.47 13.55 -2.94
N LEU A 137 22.67 12.73 -3.62
CA LEU A 137 21.99 13.14 -4.87
C LEU A 137 20.69 13.92 -4.62
N LEU A 138 20.06 13.73 -3.45
CA LEU A 138 18.83 14.40 -3.04
C LEU A 138 19.06 15.63 -2.15
N ALA A 139 20.28 16.19 -2.14
CA ALA A 139 20.66 17.39 -1.39
C ALA A 139 20.04 18.71 -1.94
N ARG A 140 18.77 18.67 -2.34
CA ARG A 140 17.88 19.82 -2.21
C ARG A 140 17.23 19.68 -0.84
N VAL A 141 17.71 20.46 0.12
CA VAL A 141 17.14 20.65 1.47
C VAL A 141 15.62 20.63 1.37
N ARG A 142 14.99 19.51 1.76
CA ARG A 142 13.55 19.44 1.95
C ARG A 142 13.27 19.88 3.38
N PRO A 143 12.27 20.74 3.63
CA PRO A 143 11.84 21.05 4.99
C PRO A 143 11.38 19.77 5.67
N LYS A 144 12.03 19.36 6.77
CA LYS A 144 11.60 18.17 7.53
C LYS A 144 10.79 18.63 8.75
N ILE A 145 9.46 18.63 8.65
CA ILE A 145 8.60 18.66 9.84
C ILE A 145 8.49 17.23 10.37
N ASP A 146 8.96 17.02 11.60
CA ASP A 146 8.83 15.76 12.33
C ASP A 146 8.34 16.06 13.75
N CYS A 147 7.03 15.98 13.95
CA CYS A 147 6.41 16.31 15.24
C CYS A 147 6.67 15.25 16.32
N VAL A 148 7.04 14.02 15.94
CA VAL A 148 7.33 12.93 16.88
C VAL A 148 8.67 13.21 17.57
N GLU A 149 9.68 13.57 16.77
CA GLU A 149 11.04 13.91 17.22
C GLU A 149 11.19 15.38 17.67
N CYS A 150 10.14 16.20 17.57
CA CYS A 150 10.18 17.58 18.03
C CYS A 150 10.34 17.64 19.56
N ALA A 151 11.49 18.10 20.03
CA ALA A 151 11.79 18.26 21.46
C ALA A 151 11.05 19.44 22.09
N ASP A 152 10.88 20.55 21.35
CA ASP A 152 10.37 21.80 21.92
C ASP A 152 8.87 21.78 22.20
N ARG A 153 8.09 21.11 21.32
CA ARG A 153 6.62 20.94 21.37
C ARG A 153 5.86 22.19 21.83
N VAL A 154 6.30 23.36 21.38
CA VAL A 154 5.75 24.67 21.80
C VAL A 154 4.25 24.80 21.54
N CYS A 155 3.74 24.06 20.54
CA CYS A 155 2.32 23.94 20.22
C CYS A 155 1.46 23.38 21.36
N LEU A 156 2.00 22.47 22.18
CA LEU A 156 1.29 21.94 23.36
C LEU A 156 1.12 22.98 24.47
N LYS A 157 1.87 24.09 24.39
CA LYS A 157 1.77 25.25 25.29
C LYS A 157 0.97 26.39 24.65
N GLY A 158 0.34 26.16 23.50
CA GLY A 158 -0.45 27.16 22.77
C GLY A 158 0.37 28.13 21.91
N ALA A 159 1.67 27.92 21.75
CA ALA A 159 2.52 28.74 20.87
C ALA A 159 2.58 28.14 19.47
N ASN A 160 2.51 28.99 18.44
CA ASN A 160 2.66 28.55 17.06
C ASN A 160 4.09 28.05 16.81
N CYS A 161 4.24 26.80 16.37
CA CYS A 161 5.55 26.30 15.98
C CYS A 161 5.96 26.91 14.63
N THR A 162 7.03 27.69 14.63
CA THR A 162 7.59 28.27 13.41
C THR A 162 8.16 27.15 12.54
N SER A 163 7.68 27.07 11.31
CA SER A 163 8.19 26.14 10.29
C SER A 163 8.75 26.91 9.11
N GLU A 164 9.51 26.24 8.25
CA GLU A 164 9.95 26.81 6.97
C GLU A 164 8.78 27.19 6.05
N PHE A 165 7.56 26.75 6.36
CA PHE A 165 6.32 27.10 5.65
C PHE A 165 5.63 28.35 6.21
N GLY A 166 6.25 29.06 7.17
CA GLY A 166 5.67 30.22 7.83
C GLY A 166 4.58 29.84 8.84
N ASP A 167 3.55 30.69 8.95
CA ASP A 167 2.40 30.43 9.81
C ASP A 167 1.57 29.25 9.26
N VAL A 168 1.58 28.15 10.00
CA VAL A 168 0.86 26.92 9.67
C VAL A 168 -0.61 26.94 10.09
N PHE A 169 -1.07 28.00 10.76
CA PHE A 169 -2.44 28.17 11.21
C PHE A 169 -3.18 29.24 10.38
N PRO A 170 -3.80 28.86 9.24
CA PRO A 170 -4.46 29.80 8.35
C PRO A 170 -5.83 30.25 8.92
N VAL A 171 -5.81 31.20 9.87
CA VAL A 171 -6.98 31.74 10.57
C VAL A 171 -8.15 32.05 9.61
N GLU A 172 -7.87 32.69 8.48
CA GLU A 172 -8.90 33.09 7.50
C GLU A 172 -9.64 31.89 6.88
N LYS A 173 -8.97 30.74 6.70
CA LYS A 173 -9.60 29.54 6.15
C LYS A 173 -10.52 28.87 7.17
N TYR A 174 -10.18 28.95 8.46
CA TYR A 174 -10.98 28.39 9.54
C TYR A 174 -12.28 29.16 9.78
N ALA A 175 -12.38 30.42 9.36
CA ALA A 175 -13.63 31.18 9.49
C ALA A 175 -14.84 30.45 8.85
N LYS A 176 -14.64 29.74 7.74
CA LYS A 176 -15.69 28.94 7.08
C LYS A 176 -15.94 27.57 7.73
N LEU A 177 -15.07 27.16 8.66
CA LEU A 177 -15.12 25.88 9.36
C LEU A 177 -15.35 26.06 10.87
N HIS A 178 -15.64 27.29 11.32
CA HIS A 178 -15.77 27.61 12.74
C HIS A 178 -16.79 26.72 13.44
N HIS A 179 -18.00 26.60 12.86
CA HIS A 179 -19.06 25.74 13.39
C HIS A 179 -18.63 24.27 13.51
N SER A 180 -17.92 23.76 12.50
CA SER A 180 -17.37 22.40 12.52
C SER A 180 -16.34 22.20 13.65
N MET A 181 -15.49 23.20 13.89
CA MET A 181 -14.52 23.16 14.99
C MET A 181 -15.19 23.31 16.36
N GLU A 182 -16.26 24.10 16.49
CA GLU A 182 -17.04 24.22 17.72
C GLU A 182 -17.70 22.89 18.10
N VAL A 183 -18.38 22.25 17.15
CA VAL A 183 -18.98 20.92 17.35
C VAL A 183 -17.92 19.88 17.70
N THR A 184 -16.75 19.94 17.04
CA THR A 184 -15.63 19.05 17.34
C THR A 184 -15.11 19.26 18.77
N ALA A 185 -14.94 20.50 19.19
CA ALA A 185 -14.45 20.85 20.51
C ALA A 185 -15.44 20.46 21.62
N ASP A 186 -16.74 20.64 21.39
CA ASP A 186 -17.80 20.23 22.31
C ASP A 186 -17.78 18.71 22.55
N ILE A 187 -17.72 17.92 21.48
CA ILE A 187 -17.63 16.45 21.56
C ILE A 187 -16.34 16.03 22.28
N ALA A 188 -15.20 16.66 21.95
CA ALA A 188 -13.91 16.35 22.56
C ALA A 188 -13.80 16.76 24.04
N ALA A 189 -14.61 17.72 24.49
CA ALA A 189 -14.67 18.15 25.89
C ALA A 189 -15.44 17.18 26.81
N GLU A 190 -16.04 16.12 26.26
CA GLU A 190 -16.66 15.05 27.04
C GLU A 190 -15.60 14.32 27.89
N ASN A 191 -15.56 14.68 29.17
CA ASN A 191 -14.52 14.24 30.11
C ASN A 191 -14.74 12.80 30.61
N HIS A 192 -15.89 12.20 30.35
CA HIS A 192 -16.13 10.79 30.64
C HIS A 192 -15.93 9.98 29.36
N ARG A 193 -15.21 8.84 29.42
CA ARG A 193 -15.00 7.90 28.28
C ARG A 193 -16.30 7.19 27.85
N ARG A 194 -17.33 7.95 27.48
CA ARG A 194 -18.69 7.49 27.20
C ARG A 194 -18.97 7.41 25.71
N LEU A 195 -18.34 8.27 24.91
CA LEU A 195 -18.55 8.30 23.47
C LEU A 195 -17.54 7.40 22.77
N CYS A 196 -18.04 6.37 22.09
CA CYS A 196 -17.25 5.64 21.09
C CYS A 196 -17.30 6.39 19.76
N ARG A 197 -16.42 6.03 18.81
CA ARG A 197 -16.32 6.69 17.49
C ARG A 197 -17.65 6.78 16.73
N VAL A 198 -18.52 5.76 16.84
CA VAL A 198 -19.86 5.79 16.20
C VAL A 198 -20.75 6.86 16.85
N ALA A 199 -20.73 6.97 18.18
CA ALA A 199 -21.48 7.98 18.90
C ALA A 199 -20.95 9.38 18.58
N GLU A 200 -19.63 9.59 18.61
CA GLU A 200 -19.00 10.86 18.21
C GLU A 200 -19.41 11.27 16.80
N PHE A 201 -19.40 10.34 15.84
CA PHE A 201 -19.83 10.62 14.46
C PHE A 201 -21.30 11.06 14.38
N ILE A 202 -22.20 10.39 15.14
CA ILE A 202 -23.62 10.77 15.20
C ILE A 202 -23.79 12.16 15.83
N TYR A 203 -23.14 12.42 16.97
CA TYR A 203 -23.19 13.74 17.62
C TYR A 203 -22.63 14.84 16.71
N TYR A 204 -21.54 14.56 16.01
CA TYR A 204 -20.96 15.49 15.05
C TYR A 204 -21.94 15.80 13.92
N CYS A 205 -22.58 14.78 13.34
CA CYS A 205 -23.59 14.99 12.30
C CYS A 205 -24.81 15.78 12.80
N LEU A 206 -25.24 15.55 14.04
CA LEU A 206 -26.33 16.32 14.67
C LEU A 206 -25.94 17.78 14.89
N GLY A 207 -24.74 18.05 15.43
CA GLY A 207 -24.23 19.40 15.64
C GLY A 207 -24.00 20.16 14.34
N MET A 208 -23.58 19.46 13.28
CA MET A 208 -23.49 20.02 11.92
C MET A 208 -24.84 20.15 11.22
N GLU A 209 -25.93 19.72 11.86
CA GLU A 209 -27.30 19.72 11.34
C GLU A 209 -27.50 18.92 10.04
N TYR A 210 -26.59 18.01 9.72
CA TYR A 210 -26.68 17.15 8.55
C TYR A 210 -27.97 16.32 8.54
N LYS A 211 -28.56 16.18 7.35
CA LYS A 211 -29.84 15.48 7.15
C LYS A 211 -29.66 14.18 6.39
N HIS A 212 -28.69 14.11 5.49
CA HIS A 212 -28.45 12.95 4.62
C HIS A 212 -27.00 12.45 4.73
N VAL A 213 -26.83 11.30 5.37
CA VAL A 213 -25.53 10.64 5.50
C VAL A 213 -25.39 9.52 4.47
N GLY A 214 -24.30 9.56 3.70
CA GLY A 214 -23.87 8.44 2.87
C GLY A 214 -23.03 7.45 3.66
N ILE A 215 -23.15 6.17 3.36
CA ILE A 215 -22.26 5.13 3.89
C ILE A 215 -21.60 4.43 2.70
N ALA A 216 -20.31 4.67 2.49
CA ALA A 216 -19.51 3.97 1.49
C ALA A 216 -18.84 2.77 2.14
N PHE A 217 -19.21 1.55 1.76
CA PHE A 217 -18.79 0.35 2.49
C PHE A 217 -18.25 -0.77 1.60
N CYS A 218 -17.38 -1.61 2.16
CA CYS A 218 -16.93 -2.84 1.51
C CYS A 218 -17.97 -3.95 1.67
N VAL A 219 -18.16 -4.78 0.64
CA VAL A 219 -19.08 -5.93 0.69
C VAL A 219 -18.75 -6.95 1.79
N GLU A 220 -17.50 -7.01 2.24
CA GLU A 220 -17.12 -7.88 3.37
C GLU A 220 -17.59 -7.34 4.74
N MET A 221 -18.08 -6.10 4.79
CA MET A 221 -18.63 -5.45 6.00
C MET A 221 -20.16 -5.28 5.92
N PHE A 222 -20.84 -6.16 5.16
CA PHE A 222 -22.28 -6.02 4.91
C PHE A 222 -23.10 -6.07 6.21
N GLN A 223 -22.77 -6.98 7.12
CA GLN A 223 -23.48 -7.17 8.37
C GLN A 223 -23.33 -5.96 9.31
N GLU A 224 -22.10 -5.50 9.50
CA GLU A 224 -21.77 -4.32 10.30
C GLU A 224 -22.42 -3.07 9.71
N THR A 225 -22.40 -2.94 8.39
CA THR A 225 -23.04 -1.82 7.68
C THR A 225 -24.55 -1.84 7.82
N GLU A 226 -25.19 -3.01 7.82
CA GLU A 226 -26.63 -3.12 8.03
C GLU A 226 -27.02 -2.63 9.43
N ILE A 227 -26.29 -3.07 10.45
CA ILE A 227 -26.48 -2.65 11.85
C ILE A 227 -26.29 -1.13 11.96
N LEU A 228 -25.19 -0.61 11.42
CA LEU A 228 -24.89 0.82 11.43
C LEU A 228 -25.98 1.62 10.71
N THR A 229 -26.41 1.18 9.52
CA THR A 229 -27.46 1.84 8.74
C THR A 229 -28.76 1.89 9.53
N ARG A 230 -29.17 0.79 10.16
CA ARG A 230 -30.39 0.73 10.99
C ARG A 230 -30.31 1.66 12.19
N LEU A 231 -29.15 1.76 12.82
CA LEU A 231 -28.90 2.68 13.94
C LEU A 231 -29.02 4.14 13.45
N MET A 232 -28.30 4.51 12.40
CA MET A 232 -28.20 5.89 11.91
C MET A 232 -29.52 6.40 11.32
N ARG A 233 -30.34 5.52 10.73
CA ARG A 233 -31.69 5.86 10.22
C ARG A 233 -32.66 6.36 11.29
N ARG A 234 -32.32 6.20 12.58
CA ARG A 234 -33.09 6.81 13.68
C ARG A 234 -32.89 8.32 13.78
N PHE A 235 -31.84 8.86 13.17
CA PHE A 235 -31.43 10.26 13.28
C PHE A 235 -31.39 10.98 11.92
N PHE A 236 -31.07 10.26 10.84
CA PHE A 236 -30.82 10.85 9.52
C PHE A 236 -31.50 10.08 8.39
N LYS A 237 -31.60 10.69 7.21
CA LYS A 237 -31.70 9.95 5.94
C LYS A 237 -30.35 9.28 5.68
N VAL A 238 -30.35 7.98 5.38
CA VAL A 238 -29.11 7.20 5.20
C VAL A 238 -29.11 6.42 3.90
N SER A 239 -28.08 6.61 3.10
CA SER A 239 -27.86 5.91 1.82
C SER A 239 -26.57 5.09 1.83
N PRO A 240 -26.65 3.78 2.06
CA PRO A 240 -25.50 2.89 1.95
C PRO A 240 -25.21 2.55 0.49
N VAL A 241 -23.93 2.54 0.10
CA VAL A 241 -23.44 2.23 -1.26
C VAL A 241 -22.24 1.31 -1.17
N CYS A 242 -22.34 0.10 -1.74
CA CYS A 242 -21.30 -0.93 -1.63
C CYS A 242 -20.14 -0.70 -2.60
N CYS A 243 -18.97 -1.27 -2.29
CA CYS A 243 -17.75 -1.10 -3.07
C CYS A 243 -17.81 -1.67 -4.48
N LYS A 244 -18.83 -2.46 -4.81
CA LYS A 244 -19.03 -3.06 -6.13
C LYS A 244 -20.10 -2.33 -6.95
N VAL A 245 -20.62 -1.18 -6.50
CA VAL A 245 -21.70 -0.45 -7.18
C VAL A 245 -21.35 -0.14 -8.63
N GLY A 246 -22.23 -0.52 -9.56
CA GLY A 246 -22.02 -0.34 -11.00
C GLY A 246 -20.76 -1.03 -11.54
N GLY A 247 -20.18 -1.99 -10.80
CA GLY A 247 -19.03 -2.77 -11.25
C GLY A 247 -19.43 -3.66 -12.42
N TYR A 248 -18.95 -3.32 -13.60
CA TYR A 248 -19.04 -4.12 -14.83
C TYR A 248 -17.63 -4.39 -15.33
N MET A 249 -17.36 -5.59 -15.83
CA MET A 249 -16.03 -5.99 -16.30
C MET A 249 -15.96 -5.98 -17.83
N LYS A 250 -14.95 -5.28 -18.37
CA LYS A 250 -14.21 -5.75 -19.55
C LYS A 250 -12.98 -6.52 -19.04
N PRO A 251 -12.47 -7.54 -19.75
CA PRO A 251 -11.47 -8.52 -19.26
C PRO A 251 -10.17 -7.97 -18.67
N ASP A 252 -9.88 -6.67 -18.78
CA ASP A 252 -8.56 -6.10 -18.54
C ASP A 252 -8.38 -5.43 -17.15
N PHE A 253 -9.26 -5.68 -16.17
CA PHE A 253 -9.21 -4.96 -14.88
C PHE A 253 -8.77 -5.80 -13.66
N TYR A 254 -7.64 -5.39 -13.09
CA TYR A 254 -6.86 -5.95 -11.98
C TYR A 254 -7.54 -6.06 -10.59
N THR A 255 -8.82 -5.70 -10.42
CA THR A 255 -9.46 -5.60 -9.08
C THR A 255 -10.71 -6.47 -8.91
N SER A 256 -10.94 -7.40 -9.83
CA SER A 256 -12.11 -8.28 -9.77
C SER A 256 -11.92 -9.40 -8.75
N SER A 257 -12.86 -9.49 -7.81
CA SER A 257 -13.12 -10.72 -7.04
C SER A 257 -14.37 -11.35 -7.64
N ASN A 258 -14.32 -12.60 -8.12
CA ASN A 258 -15.44 -13.28 -8.79
C ASN A 258 -16.01 -12.50 -10.00
N GLY A 259 -15.15 -11.84 -10.78
CA GLY A 259 -15.56 -11.10 -11.98
C GLY A 259 -16.18 -9.71 -11.75
N VAL A 260 -16.23 -9.21 -10.50
CA VAL A 260 -16.72 -7.85 -10.21
C VAL A 260 -15.65 -7.02 -9.52
N ALA A 261 -15.21 -5.94 -10.17
CA ALA A 261 -14.21 -5.01 -9.66
C ALA A 261 -14.77 -4.07 -8.57
N CYS A 262 -13.91 -3.64 -7.64
CA CYS A 262 -14.25 -2.52 -6.75
C CYS A 262 -14.31 -1.21 -7.55
N ASN A 263 -15.33 -0.39 -7.31
CA ASN A 263 -15.61 0.86 -8.00
C ASN A 263 -15.75 2.05 -7.01
N PRO A 264 -14.67 2.46 -6.32
CA PRO A 264 -14.71 3.56 -5.36
C PRO A 264 -15.10 4.91 -6.00
N ILE A 265 -14.74 5.13 -7.27
CA ILE A 265 -15.21 6.31 -8.02
C ILE A 265 -16.73 6.24 -8.22
N GLY A 266 -17.26 5.07 -8.58
CA GLY A 266 -18.70 4.83 -8.69
C GLY A 266 -19.44 5.07 -7.38
N GLN A 267 -18.90 4.61 -6.25
CA GLN A 267 -19.46 4.91 -4.92
C GLN A 267 -19.57 6.41 -4.69
N ALA A 268 -18.47 7.14 -4.91
CA ALA A 268 -18.46 8.59 -4.75
C ALA A 268 -19.46 9.27 -5.70
N ARG A 269 -19.54 8.84 -6.96
CA ARG A 269 -20.50 9.40 -7.94
C ARG A 269 -21.95 9.18 -7.52
N VAL A 270 -22.30 8.01 -7.02
CA VAL A 270 -23.65 7.73 -6.52
C VAL A 270 -23.97 8.63 -5.33
N LEU A 271 -23.08 8.71 -4.33
CA LEU A 271 -23.30 9.53 -3.13
C LEU A 271 -23.33 11.03 -3.45
N ASN A 272 -22.48 11.49 -4.38
CA ASN A 272 -22.52 12.86 -4.90
C ASN A 272 -23.83 13.15 -5.65
N GLY A 273 -24.35 12.18 -6.42
CA GLY A 273 -25.57 12.35 -7.21
C GLY A 273 -26.86 12.38 -6.38
N ILE A 274 -26.83 11.78 -5.18
CA ILE A 274 -27.94 11.85 -4.22
C ILE A 274 -27.74 12.91 -3.13
N GLU A 275 -26.70 13.74 -3.27
CA GLU A 275 -26.43 14.95 -2.48
C GLU A 275 -26.36 14.70 -0.96
N THR A 276 -25.52 13.74 -0.55
CA THR A 276 -25.22 13.52 0.87
C THR A 276 -24.46 14.70 1.47
N ASP A 277 -24.75 15.04 2.73
CA ASP A 277 -24.06 16.10 3.47
C ASP A 277 -22.69 15.67 3.99
N ILE A 278 -22.54 14.37 4.30
CA ILE A 278 -21.30 13.73 4.77
C ILE A 278 -21.32 12.24 4.41
N ASN A 279 -20.12 11.66 4.25
CA ASN A 279 -19.93 10.24 3.99
C ASN A 279 -19.15 9.55 5.11
N ALA A 280 -19.71 8.47 5.66
CA ALA A 280 -19.00 7.53 6.53
C ALA A 280 -18.38 6.41 5.69
N LEU A 281 -17.08 6.18 5.83
CA LEU A 281 -16.38 5.10 5.14
C LEU A 281 -16.26 3.90 6.06
N VAL A 282 -16.68 2.73 5.57
CA VAL A 282 -16.82 1.51 6.36
C VAL A 282 -16.06 0.36 5.70
N GLY A 283 -14.87 0.08 6.23
CA GLY A 283 -14.03 -1.05 5.87
C GLY A 283 -13.62 -1.07 4.40
N LEU A 284 -13.41 0.09 3.79
CA LEU A 284 -12.76 0.17 2.48
C LEU A 284 -11.27 -0.20 2.62
N CYS A 285 -10.71 -0.89 1.62
CA CYS A 285 -9.26 -1.08 1.54
C CYS A 285 -8.55 0.27 1.38
N VAL A 286 -7.30 0.38 1.83
CA VAL A 286 -6.51 1.64 1.79
C VAL A 286 -6.61 2.37 0.44
N GLY A 287 -6.38 1.67 -0.68
CA GLY A 287 -6.49 2.28 -2.01
C GLY A 287 -7.91 2.75 -2.38
N CYS A 288 -8.94 2.00 -1.98
CA CYS A 288 -10.33 2.38 -2.23
C CYS A 288 -10.76 3.57 -1.37
N ASP A 289 -10.31 3.63 -0.12
CA ASP A 289 -10.54 4.75 0.80
C ASP A 289 -9.97 6.06 0.21
N LEU A 290 -8.69 6.03 -0.19
CA LEU A 290 -8.01 7.18 -0.81
C LEU A 290 -8.71 7.66 -2.08
N ILE A 291 -9.10 6.72 -2.96
CA ILE A 291 -9.80 7.06 -4.20
C ILE A 291 -11.19 7.64 -3.87
N PHE A 292 -11.98 7.01 -3.01
CA PHE A 292 -13.29 7.53 -2.64
C PHE A 292 -13.19 8.96 -2.09
N THR A 293 -12.33 9.17 -1.10
CA THR A 293 -12.15 10.45 -0.42
C THR A 293 -11.73 11.56 -1.40
N ARG A 294 -10.90 11.24 -2.41
CA ARG A 294 -10.53 12.19 -3.47
C ARG A 294 -11.69 12.61 -4.37
N TYR A 295 -12.63 11.72 -4.65
CA TYR A 295 -13.76 11.98 -5.57
C TYR A 295 -15.07 12.36 -4.86
N SER A 296 -15.11 12.28 -3.53
CA SER A 296 -16.26 12.72 -2.73
C SER A 296 -16.37 14.25 -2.76
N LYS A 297 -17.57 14.77 -3.04
CA LYS A 297 -17.85 16.22 -2.92
C LYS A 297 -18.15 16.62 -1.49
N ALA A 298 -18.85 15.75 -0.76
CA ALA A 298 -19.12 15.91 0.65
C ALA A 298 -17.89 15.50 1.47
N PRO A 299 -17.69 16.05 2.68
CA PRO A 299 -16.66 15.56 3.59
C PRO A 299 -16.83 14.07 3.86
N ALA A 300 -15.71 13.40 4.07
CA ALA A 300 -15.63 11.97 4.29
C ALA A 300 -14.87 11.70 5.60
N SER A 301 -15.35 10.72 6.37
CA SER A 301 -14.65 10.25 7.58
C SER A 301 -14.64 8.73 7.60
N THR A 302 -13.45 8.16 7.77
CA THR A 302 -13.29 6.71 7.94
C THR A 302 -13.74 6.32 9.34
N LEU A 303 -14.91 5.68 9.39
CA LEU A 303 -15.53 5.25 10.64
C LEU A 303 -14.94 3.92 11.10
N PHE A 304 -14.80 2.98 10.17
CA PHE A 304 -14.16 1.68 10.39
C PHE A 304 -13.06 1.49 9.36
N VAL A 305 -11.81 1.36 9.82
CA VAL A 305 -10.68 0.99 8.95
C VAL A 305 -10.76 -0.50 8.69
N LYS A 306 -10.52 -0.93 7.44
CA LYS A 306 -10.46 -2.35 7.13
C LYS A 306 -9.18 -2.96 7.67
N ASP A 307 -9.32 -3.87 8.60
CA ASP A 307 -8.22 -4.71 9.06
C ASP A 307 -8.76 -6.11 9.34
N LYS A 308 -8.49 -7.03 8.41
CA LYS A 308 -8.97 -8.41 8.53
C LYS A 308 -8.26 -9.19 9.63
N SER A 309 -7.00 -8.84 9.91
CA SER A 309 -6.15 -9.55 10.86
C SER A 309 -6.45 -9.11 12.29
N LEU A 310 -6.76 -7.82 12.49
CA LEU A 310 -6.95 -7.22 13.81
C LEU A 310 -8.38 -6.80 14.09
N ALA A 311 -9.37 -7.47 13.47
CA ALA A 311 -10.80 -7.18 13.67
C ALA A 311 -11.12 -5.68 13.54
N ASN A 312 -10.58 -5.04 12.49
CA ASN A 312 -10.74 -3.63 12.17
C ASN A 312 -10.11 -2.66 13.21
N ASN A 313 -9.11 -3.12 13.98
CA ASN A 313 -8.39 -2.33 14.99
C ASN A 313 -6.86 -2.26 14.73
N PRO A 314 -6.43 -1.56 13.66
CA PRO A 314 -5.04 -1.58 13.18
C PRO A 314 -4.01 -1.00 14.16
N VAL A 315 -4.43 -0.14 15.11
CA VAL A 315 -3.50 0.40 16.12
C VAL A 315 -2.90 -0.72 16.99
N SER A 316 -3.59 -1.86 17.11
CA SER A 316 -3.10 -3.01 17.87
C SER A 316 -1.83 -3.63 17.28
N ALA A 317 -1.60 -3.48 15.97
CA ALA A 317 -0.38 -3.95 15.33
C ALA A 317 0.86 -3.32 15.97
N LEU A 318 0.78 -2.03 16.31
CA LEU A 318 1.90 -1.25 16.86
C LEU A 318 2.36 -1.72 18.24
N TYR A 319 1.48 -2.39 18.98
CA TYR A 319 1.78 -2.93 20.32
C TYR A 319 2.14 -4.41 20.30
N SER A 320 2.17 -5.03 19.13
CA SER A 320 2.47 -6.45 18.97
C SER A 320 3.83 -6.62 18.30
N LYS A 321 4.79 -7.15 19.05
CA LYS A 321 6.09 -7.54 18.48
C LYS A 321 5.92 -8.53 17.32
N TYR A 322 4.91 -9.42 17.38
CA TYR A 322 4.62 -10.33 16.27
C TYR A 322 4.29 -9.55 14.99
N TYR A 323 3.34 -8.61 15.04
CA TYR A 323 2.93 -7.86 13.84
C TYR A 323 4.02 -6.87 13.40
N ILE A 324 4.76 -6.27 14.33
CA ILE A 324 5.90 -5.42 14.01
C ILE A 324 7.01 -6.24 13.35
N ASP A 325 7.37 -7.39 13.90
CA ASP A 325 8.37 -8.28 13.30
C ASP A 325 7.85 -8.88 11.99
N GLU A 326 6.55 -9.15 11.84
CA GLU A 326 5.95 -9.60 10.58
C GLU A 326 6.10 -8.48 9.53
N ILE A 327 5.60 -7.27 9.81
CA ILE A 327 5.79 -6.10 8.94
C ILE A 327 7.27 -5.86 8.65
N LEU A 328 8.17 -6.05 9.63
CA LEU A 328 9.61 -5.77 9.50
C LEU A 328 10.43 -6.88 8.87
N LYS A 329 10.05 -8.14 9.03
CA LYS A 329 10.60 -9.29 8.28
C LYS A 329 10.07 -9.26 6.86
N GLU A 330 8.87 -8.71 6.71
CA GLU A 330 8.36 -8.29 5.45
C GLU A 330 8.97 -6.98 5.00
N LEU A 331 9.74 -6.19 5.82
CA LEU A 331 10.59 -5.00 5.53
C LEU A 331 12.07 -5.30 5.27
#